data_AF-A0A3D2QKB5-F1
#
_entry.id   AF-A0A3D2QKB5-F1
#
_cell.length_a   1.000
_cell.length_b   1.000
_cell.length_c   1.000
_cell.angle_alpha   90.00
_cell.angle_beta   90.00
_cell.angle_gamma   90.00
#
_symmetry.space_group_name_H-M   'P 1'
#
loop_
_entity.id
_entity.type
_entity.pdbx_description
1 polymer ?
#
loop_
_entity_poly.entity_id
_entity_poly.type
_entity_poly.pdbx_seq_one_letter_code
_entity_poly.pdbx_strand_id
1 'polypeptide(L)'
;MIQALSMANPTSIAWAFEMWGYGFLGLGTWLAASFFGRTGIEGFARILFILNGILSIVGAVWTALDLGWVLTLPGYICFGLWNLLYLVLSVVAFRVFFLRKKAM
;
A
#
# COMPACT_ATOMS: atom_id res chain seq x y z
N MET A 1 22.81 -20.02 4.32
CA MET A 1 22.39 -18.95 5.25
C MET A 1 22.19 -17.60 4.56
N ILE A 2 23.06 -17.17 3.64
CA ILE A 2 22.94 -15.88 2.92
C ILE A 2 21.74 -15.83 1.96
N GLN A 3 21.34 -16.95 1.35
CA GLN A 3 20.20 -16.98 0.41
C GLN A 3 18.82 -16.78 1.06
N ALA A 4 18.66 -17.06 2.36
CA ALA A 4 17.38 -16.89 3.06
C ALA A 4 17.03 -15.43 3.36
N LEU A 5 18.04 -14.55 3.35
CA LEU A 5 17.93 -13.10 3.54
C LEU A 5 18.18 -12.32 2.24
N SER A 6 18.60 -13.00 1.18
CA SER A 6 18.90 -12.38 -0.10
C SER A 6 17.61 -12.13 -0.87
N MET A 7 17.35 -10.87 -1.22
CA MET A 7 16.22 -10.49 -2.09
C MET A 7 16.33 -11.04 -3.52
N ALA A 8 17.47 -11.65 -3.88
CA ALA A 8 17.61 -12.41 -5.12
C ALA A 8 16.88 -13.76 -5.08
N ASN A 9 16.47 -14.24 -3.90
CA ASN A 9 15.67 -15.44 -3.75
C ASN A 9 14.17 -15.06 -3.57
N PRO A 10 13.27 -15.55 -4.45
CA PRO A 10 11.83 -15.30 -4.36
C PRO A 10 11.20 -15.76 -3.07
N THR A 11 11.75 -16.81 -2.44
CA THR A 11 11.23 -17.39 -1.20
C THR A 11 12.01 -16.91 0.03
N SER A 12 12.73 -15.79 -0.07
CA SER A 12 13.47 -15.25 1.07
C SER A 12 12.53 -14.66 2.12
N ILE A 13 12.95 -14.79 3.38
CA ILE A 13 12.22 -14.24 4.52
C ILE A 13 12.19 -12.70 4.47
N ALA A 14 13.18 -12.08 3.82
CA ALA A 14 13.22 -10.64 3.59
C ALA A 14 12.01 -10.14 2.78
N TRP A 15 11.64 -10.86 1.71
CA TRP A 15 10.46 -10.54 0.92
C TRP A 15 9.16 -10.74 1.68
N ALA A 16 9.09 -11.77 2.54
CA ALA A 16 7.95 -11.96 3.43
C ALA A 16 7.76 -10.74 4.34
N PHE A 17 8.81 -10.28 5.02
CA PHE A 17 8.74 -9.11 5.89
C PHE A 17 8.35 -7.85 5.14
N GLU A 18 8.87 -7.63 3.94
CA GLU A 18 8.57 -6.46 3.13
C GLU A 18 7.09 -6.44 2.69
N MET A 19 6.56 -7.56 2.20
CA MET A 19 5.16 -7.68 1.81
C MET A 19 4.19 -7.57 2.99
N TRP A 20 4.56 -8.12 4.15
CA TRP A 20 3.81 -7.88 5.39
C TRP A 20 3.85 -6.41 5.78
N GLY A 21 5.00 -5.74 5.62
CA GLY A 21 5.14 -4.30 5.80
C GLY A 21 4.17 -3.51 4.94
N TYR A 22 4.04 -3.84 3.64
CA TYR A 22 3.05 -3.23 2.75
C TYR A 22 1.62 -3.50 3.21
N GLY A 23 1.31 -4.71 3.68
CA GLY A 23 0.01 -5.04 4.27
C GLY A 23 -0.33 -4.16 5.48
N PHE A 24 0.62 -3.98 6.40
CA PHE A 24 0.44 -3.12 7.58
C PHE A 24 0.34 -1.63 7.22
N LEU A 25 1.11 -1.15 6.23
CA LEU A 25 0.96 0.21 5.70
C LEU A 25 -0.45 0.40 5.09
N GLY A 26 -0.96 -0.60 4.38
CA GLY A 26 -2.33 -0.62 3.89
C GLY A 26 -3.39 -0.61 4.99
N LEU A 27 -3.18 -1.36 6.08
CA LEU A 27 -4.03 -1.26 7.27
C LEU A 27 -4.02 0.17 7.83
N GLY A 28 -2.85 0.80 7.87
CA GLY A 28 -2.70 2.20 8.25
C GLY A 28 -3.48 3.15 7.35
N THR A 29 -3.41 2.99 6.02
CA THR A 29 -4.18 3.81 5.07
C THR A 29 -5.68 3.57 5.20
N TRP A 30 -6.10 2.32 5.45
CA TRP A 30 -7.51 2.01 5.69
C TRP A 30 -8.06 2.68 6.96
N LEU A 31 -7.32 2.61 8.07
CA LEU A 31 -7.70 3.27 9.33
C LEU A 31 -7.69 4.80 9.18
N ALA A 32 -6.67 5.35 8.51
CA ALA A 32 -6.57 6.77 8.22
C ALA A 32 -7.67 7.28 7.28
N ALA A 33 -8.33 6.40 6.50
CA ALA A 33 -9.42 6.80 5.63
C ALA A 33 -10.61 7.43 6.39
N SER A 34 -10.78 7.05 7.67
CA SER A 34 -11.82 7.62 8.55
C SER A 34 -11.61 9.11 8.87
N PHE A 35 -10.39 9.62 8.69
CA PHE A 35 -10.02 11.02 8.94
C PHE A 35 -10.52 11.99 7.85
N PHE A 36 -10.76 11.49 6.64
CA PHE A 36 -11.21 12.30 5.50
C PHE A 36 -12.74 12.49 5.52
N GLY A 37 -13.18 13.71 5.20
CA GLY A 37 -14.59 14.07 5.09
C GLY A 37 -15.33 13.33 3.98
N ARG A 38 -16.67 13.40 4.01
CA ARG A 38 -17.55 12.64 3.08
C ARG A 38 -17.82 13.34 1.74
N THR A 39 -17.38 14.58 1.54
CA THR A 39 -17.76 15.42 0.40
C THR A 39 -16.56 15.96 -0.38
N GLY A 40 -16.68 15.98 -1.71
CA GLY A 40 -15.68 16.55 -2.62
C GLY A 40 -14.40 15.72 -2.74
N ILE A 41 -13.25 16.41 -2.81
CA ILE A 41 -11.92 15.81 -2.96
C ILE A 41 -11.56 14.91 -1.77
N GLU A 42 -12.04 15.21 -0.56
CA GLU A 42 -11.83 14.37 0.62
C GLU A 42 -12.57 13.03 0.52
N GLY A 43 -13.76 13.00 -0.10
CA GLY A 43 -14.50 11.75 -0.33
C GLY A 43 -13.81 10.84 -1.35
N PHE A 44 -13.25 11.42 -2.42
CA PHE A 44 -12.44 10.68 -3.39
C PHE A 44 -11.15 10.15 -2.77
N ALA A 45 -10.45 10.97 -1.98
CA ALA A 45 -9.29 10.56 -1.20
C ALA A 45 -9.60 9.38 -0.29
N ARG A 46 -10.71 9.45 0.45
CA ARG A 46 -11.16 8.39 1.34
C ARG A 46 -11.34 7.06 0.62
N ILE A 47 -12.01 7.04 -0.53
CA ILE A 47 -12.22 5.82 -1.30
C ILE A 47 -10.88 5.24 -1.76
N LEU A 48 -9.98 6.08 -2.27
CA LEU A 48 -8.62 5.68 -2.65
C LEU A 48 -7.84 5.07 -1.48
N PHE A 49 -7.91 5.67 -0.29
CA PHE A 49 -7.26 5.16 0.92
C PHE A 49 -7.85 3.80 1.35
N ILE A 50 -9.18 3.62 1.29
CA ILE A 50 -9.84 2.34 1.61
C ILE A 50 -9.43 1.26 0.59
N LEU A 51 -9.51 1.56 -0.70
CA LEU A 51 -9.16 0.61 -1.75
C LEU A 51 -7.69 0.21 -1.67
N ASN A 52 -6.78 1.17 -1.44
CA ASN A 52 -5.37 0.87 -1.22
C ASN A 52 -5.14 -0.06 -0.03
N GLY A 53 -5.84 0.20 1.08
CA GLY A 53 -5.71 -0.61 2.27
C GLY A 53 -6.16 -2.05 2.04
N ILE A 54 -7.33 -2.23 1.42
CA ILE A 54 -7.84 -3.55 1.05
C ILE A 54 -6.87 -4.24 0.09
N LEU A 55 -6.40 -3.56 -0.96
CA LEU A 55 -5.48 -4.13 -1.95
C LEU A 55 -4.17 -4.60 -1.31
N SER A 56 -3.65 -3.82 -0.36
CA SER A 56 -2.41 -4.13 0.36
C SER A 56 -2.59 -5.30 1.33
N ILE A 57 -3.72 -5.38 2.04
CA ILE A 57 -4.04 -6.51 2.92
C ILE A 57 -4.20 -7.79 2.10
N VAL A 58 -4.93 -7.73 0.98
CA VAL A 58 -5.10 -8.87 0.08
C VAL A 58 -3.76 -9.31 -0.50
N GLY A 59 -2.90 -8.36 -0.91
CA GLY A 59 -1.54 -8.67 -1.38
C GLY A 59 -0.66 -9.32 -0.31
N ALA A 60 -0.76 -8.88 0.95
CA ALA A 60 -0.04 -9.50 2.07
C ALA A 60 -0.54 -10.92 2.38
N VAL A 61 -1.86 -11.13 2.38
CA VAL A 61 -2.46 -12.47 2.56
C VAL A 61 -2.09 -13.41 1.42
N TRP A 62 -2.08 -12.90 0.17
CA TRP A 62 -1.67 -13.70 -0.99
C TRP A 62 -0.19 -14.08 -0.90
N THR A 63 0.68 -13.16 -0.46
CA THR A 63 2.09 -13.46 -0.21
C THR A 63 2.27 -14.50 0.89
N ALA A 64 1.39 -14.55 1.90
CA ALA A 64 1.43 -15.59 2.92
C ALA A 64 1.09 -16.99 2.37
N LEU A 65 0.35 -17.08 1.26
CA LEU A 65 -0.01 -18.35 0.61
C LEU A 65 1.07 -18.84 -0.35
N ASP A 66 1.65 -17.93 -1.13
CA ASP A 66 2.75 -18.22 -2.03
C ASP A 66 3.73 -17.06 -1.98
N LEU A 67 4.97 -17.29 -1.57
CA LEU A 67 6.00 -16.24 -1.59
C LEU A 67 6.62 -16.09 -2.99
N GLY A 68 6.58 -17.15 -3.80
CA GLY A 68 7.22 -17.22 -5.10
C GLY A 68 6.63 -16.27 -6.13
N TRP A 69 5.34 -15.93 -6.01
CA TRP A 69 4.64 -15.04 -6.93
C TRP A 69 5.21 -13.62 -6.97
N VAL A 70 5.92 -13.18 -5.93
CA VAL A 70 6.42 -11.81 -5.82
C VAL A 70 7.44 -11.47 -6.91
N LEU A 71 8.31 -12.43 -7.27
CA LEU A 71 9.28 -12.26 -8.36
C LEU A 71 8.73 -12.72 -9.72
N THR A 72 7.42 -12.95 -9.83
CA THR A 72 6.77 -13.21 -11.11
C THR A 72 6.26 -11.91 -11.72
N LEU A 73 5.98 -11.92 -13.03
CA LEU A 73 5.42 -10.77 -13.76
C LEU A 73 4.24 -10.08 -13.04
N PRO A 74 3.23 -10.78 -12.50
CA PRO A 74 2.14 -10.14 -11.75
C PRO A 74 2.62 -9.48 -10.44
N GLY A 75 3.62 -10.04 -9.75
CA GLY A 75 4.20 -9.44 -8.54
C GLY A 75 4.86 -8.08 -8.83
N TYR A 76 5.64 -7.99 -9.92
CA TYR A 76 6.23 -6.73 -10.37
C TYR A 76 5.18 -5.69 -10.77
N ILE A 77 4.11 -6.10 -11.46
CA ILE A 77 3.00 -5.21 -11.82
C ILE A 77 2.31 -4.68 -10.55
N CYS A 78 2.00 -5.56 -9.59
CA CYS A 78 1.42 -5.16 -8.31
C CYS A 78 2.34 -4.21 -7.54
N PHE A 79 3.65 -4.46 -7.51
CA PHE A 79 4.62 -3.58 -6.86
C PHE A 79 4.67 -2.18 -7.49
N GLY A 80 4.69 -2.12 -8.83
CA GLY A 80 4.66 -0.86 -9.57
C GLY A 80 3.35 -0.09 -9.36
N LEU A 81 2.20 -0.79 -9.44
CA LEU A 81 0.89 -0.22 -9.18
C LEU A 81 0.77 0.29 -7.74
N TRP A 82 1.28 -0.48 -6.76
CA TRP A 82 1.25 -0.09 -5.35
C TRP A 82 2.04 1.19 -5.11
N ASN A 83 3.25 1.31 -5.66
CA ASN A 83 4.07 2.52 -5.57
C ASN A 83 3.38 3.73 -6.19
N LEU A 84 2.84 3.57 -7.41
CA LEU A 84 2.11 4.64 -8.07
C LEU A 84 0.89 5.08 -7.25
N LEU A 85 0.15 4.12 -6.69
CA LEU A 85 -1.03 4.40 -5.89
C LEU A 85 -0.65 5.09 -4.59
N TYR A 86 0.45 4.70 -3.93
CA TYR A 86 0.98 5.36 -2.74
C TYR A 86 1.44 6.80 -3.01
N LEU A 87 2.04 7.04 -4.18
CA LEU A 87 2.41 8.38 -4.62
C LEU A 87 1.16 9.25 -4.81
N VAL A 88 0.11 8.72 -5.47
CA VAL A 88 -1.16 9.42 -5.64
C VAL A 88 -1.80 9.71 -4.29
N LEU A 89 -1.85 8.75 -3.36
CA LEU A 89 -2.34 8.95 -2.00
C LEU A 89 -1.59 10.05 -1.27
N SER A 90 -0.25 10.08 -1.40
CA SER A 90 0.59 11.09 -0.77
C SER A 90 0.28 12.49 -1.30
N VAL A 91 0.14 12.64 -2.63
CA VAL A 91 -0.23 13.92 -3.27
C VAL A 91 -1.62 14.38 -2.83
N VAL A 92 -2.59 13.46 -2.79
CA VAL A 92 -3.97 13.76 -2.39
C VAL A 92 -4.04 14.14 -0.90
N ALA A 93 -3.35 13.42 -0.03
CA ALA A 93 -3.27 13.74 1.40
C ALA A 93 -2.64 15.13 1.62
N PHE A 94 -1.54 15.43 0.91
CA PHE A 94 -0.91 16.75 0.95
C PHE A 94 -1.89 17.84 0.49
N ARG A 95 -2.59 17.63 -0.63
CA ARG A 95 -3.61 18.56 -1.15
C ARG A 95 -4.69 18.83 -0.11
N VAL A 96 -5.24 17.80 0.53
CA VAL A 96 -6.26 17.95 1.58
C VAL A 96 -5.72 18.76 2.75
N PHE A 97 -4.50 18.47 3.21
CA PHE A 97 -3.88 19.21 4.31
C PHE A 97 -3.69 20.70 3.99
N PHE A 98 -3.23 21.01 2.77
CA PHE A 98 -3.10 22.39 2.30
C PHE A 98 -4.44 23.12 2.16
N LEU A 99 -5.48 22.43 1.68
CA LEU A 99 -6.82 22.99 1.57
C LEU A 99 -7.41 23.32 2.95
N ARG A 100 -7.22 22.43 3.94
CA ARG A 100 -7.64 22.69 5.33
C ARG A 100 -6.86 23.84 5.96
N LYS A 101 -5.55 23.96 5.72
CA LYS A 101 -4.75 25.09 6.22
C LYS A 101 -5.19 26.45 5.65
N LYS A 102 -5.68 26.51 4.41
CA LYS A 102 -6.20 27.75 3.80
C LYS A 102 -7.59 28.14 4.29
N ALA A 103 -8.32 27.23 4.95
CA ALA A 103 -9.66 27.47 5.46
C ALA A 103 -9.69 27.91 6.94
N MET A 104 -8.53 27.87 7.62
CA MET A 104 -8.28 28.49 8.93
C MET A 104 -7.63 29.86 8.74
#